data_AF-A0A950Z2E8-F1
#
_entry.id   AF-A0A950Z2E8-F1
#
_cell.length_a   1.000
_cell.length_b   1.000
_cell.length_c   1.000
_cell.angle_alpha   90.00
_cell.angle_beta   90.00
_cell.angle_gamma   90.00
#
_symmetry.space_group_name_H-M   'P 1'
#
loop_
_entity.id
_entity.type
_entity.pdbx_description
1 polymer ?
#
loop_
_entity_poly.entity_id
_entity_poly.type
_entity_poly.pdbx_seq_one_letter_code
_entity_poly.pdbx_strand_id
1 'polypeptide(L)'
;MTEDPQTCDTTHNPGSLIRAAAPLKAKNSVLLHASDADAYENHTATLMSRFQPATEDERSLVQAIADTDWRLRRIPALESGIYALGRIEFGGLFPGEDEAVRNGLIEAKVFLVYQKQLNNLSIQESRLRRQLEKDTAALTNLQDTRKQSEQKRLDELARDYIVAVHEDRQRKFIKAANGFEFSIE
;
A
#
# COMPACT_ATOMS: atom_id res chain seq x y z
N MET A 1 -66.13 -24.93 3.60
CA MET A 1 -66.73 -23.75 2.91
C MET A 1 -66.13 -22.52 3.55
N THR A 2 -65.76 -21.54 2.72
CA THR A 2 -64.83 -20.39 2.92
C THR A 2 -63.36 -20.84 2.96
N GLU A 3 -62.63 -21.04 1.86
CA GLU A 3 -62.32 -20.14 0.72
C GLU A 3 -61.82 -18.76 1.16
N ASP A 4 -60.48 -18.62 1.16
CA ASP A 4 -59.71 -17.37 1.12
C ASP A 4 -58.74 -17.45 -0.08
N PRO A 5 -58.34 -16.30 -0.68
CA PRO A 5 -58.23 -16.18 -2.12
C PRO A 5 -56.81 -15.95 -2.66
N GLN A 6 -56.66 -16.32 -3.94
CA GLN A 6 -55.91 -15.63 -5.01
C GLN A 6 -54.37 -15.51 -4.90
N THR A 7 -53.74 -16.35 -5.71
CA THR A 7 -52.40 -16.29 -6.31
C THR A 7 -52.22 -15.18 -7.37
N CYS A 8 -50.94 -14.93 -7.71
CA CYS A 8 -50.35 -14.09 -8.80
C CYS A 8 -50.01 -12.64 -8.40
N ASP A 9 -48.88 -12.04 -8.76
CA ASP A 9 -47.86 -12.41 -9.76
C ASP A 9 -46.50 -11.75 -9.44
N THR A 10 -45.49 -12.41 -9.98
CA THR A 10 -44.09 -12.08 -10.28
C THR A 10 -43.80 -10.61 -10.61
N THR A 11 -42.84 -10.00 -9.90
CA THR A 11 -41.91 -9.03 -10.52
C THR A 11 -40.47 -9.34 -10.12
N HIS A 12 -39.84 -10.11 -10.99
CA HIS A 12 -38.40 -10.31 -11.10
C HIS A 12 -37.74 -8.97 -11.47
N ASN A 13 -36.88 -8.42 -10.62
CA ASN A 13 -36.00 -7.31 -10.96
C ASN A 13 -34.55 -7.82 -11.06
N PRO A 14 -34.03 -8.06 -12.27
CA PRO A 14 -32.64 -8.43 -12.47
C PRO A 14 -31.84 -7.17 -12.85
N GLY A 15 -30.94 -6.72 -11.98
CA GLY A 15 -30.02 -5.65 -12.40
C GLY A 15 -29.33 -4.89 -11.29
N SER A 16 -28.38 -5.52 -10.62
CA SER A 16 -27.19 -4.81 -10.12
C SER A 16 -26.13 -5.82 -9.68
N LEU A 17 -25.66 -6.64 -10.62
CA LEU A 17 -24.35 -7.29 -10.48
C LEU A 17 -23.28 -6.23 -10.79
N ILE A 18 -22.98 -5.36 -9.82
CA ILE A 18 -21.69 -4.66 -9.84
C ILE A 18 -20.65 -5.74 -9.56
N ARG A 19 -20.17 -6.34 -10.65
CA ARG A 19 -18.97 -7.14 -10.69
C ARG A 19 -17.83 -6.22 -10.28
N ALA A 20 -17.48 -6.24 -8.99
CA ALA A 20 -16.19 -5.74 -8.54
C ALA A 20 -15.14 -6.48 -9.38
N ALA A 21 -14.47 -5.73 -10.25
CA ALA A 21 -13.38 -6.24 -11.06
C ALA A 21 -12.28 -6.65 -10.08
N ALA A 22 -12.22 -7.93 -9.73
CA ALA A 22 -11.10 -8.48 -8.98
C ALA A 22 -9.85 -8.36 -9.87
N PRO A 23 -8.83 -7.56 -9.48
CA PRO A 23 -7.58 -7.58 -10.20
C PRO A 23 -6.90 -8.94 -10.01
N LEU A 24 -6.20 -9.35 -11.06
CA LEU A 24 -5.44 -10.58 -11.21
C LEU A 24 -4.80 -11.07 -9.90
N LYS A 25 -5.01 -12.35 -9.57
CA LYS A 25 -4.34 -13.05 -8.47
C LYS A 25 -2.81 -13.04 -8.66
N ALA A 26 -2.14 -12.09 -8.02
CA ALA A 26 -0.74 -12.23 -7.66
C ALA A 26 -0.63 -13.33 -6.58
N LYS A 27 0.44 -14.16 -6.62
CA LYS A 27 0.70 -15.27 -5.67
C LYS A 27 0.82 -14.86 -4.19
N ASN A 28 0.65 -13.57 -3.87
CA ASN A 28 0.73 -12.98 -2.54
C ASN A 28 -0.52 -12.15 -2.18
N SER A 29 -1.72 -12.54 -2.62
CA SER A 29 -2.94 -11.83 -2.21
C SER A 29 -3.03 -11.77 -0.68
N VAL A 30 -2.99 -10.56 -0.11
CA VAL A 30 -3.32 -10.36 1.30
C VAL A 30 -4.77 -10.82 1.47
N LEU A 31 -4.98 -11.95 2.14
CA LEU A 31 -6.33 -12.38 2.50
C LEU A 31 -6.82 -11.44 3.59
N LEU A 32 -7.60 -10.46 3.17
CA LEU A 32 -8.26 -9.54 4.09
C LEU A 32 -9.48 -10.20 4.72
N HIS A 33 -9.61 -10.05 6.03
CA HIS A 33 -10.90 -10.23 6.68
C HIS A 33 -11.82 -9.09 6.25
N ALA A 34 -13.12 -9.35 6.05
CA ALA A 34 -14.04 -8.34 5.53
C ALA A 34 -14.09 -7.05 6.38
N SER A 35 -13.83 -7.16 7.69
CA SER A 35 -13.76 -6.02 8.62
C SER A 35 -12.52 -5.12 8.43
N ASP A 36 -11.52 -5.54 7.67
CA ASP A 36 -10.23 -4.86 7.56
C ASP A 36 -10.05 -4.12 6.22
N ALA A 37 -11.05 -4.19 5.32
CA ALA A 37 -10.99 -3.64 3.96
C ALA A 37 -10.71 -2.14 3.96
N ASP A 38 -11.55 -1.36 4.66
CA ASP A 38 -11.42 0.09 4.73
C ASP A 38 -10.07 0.52 5.32
N ALA A 39 -9.58 -0.18 6.33
CA ALA A 39 -8.31 0.12 6.97
C ALA A 39 -7.11 -0.15 6.03
N TYR A 40 -7.19 -1.21 5.23
CA TYR A 40 -6.18 -1.51 4.22
C TYR A 40 -6.23 -0.54 3.05
N GLU A 41 -7.42 -0.17 2.56
CA GLU A 41 -7.57 0.84 1.50
C GLU A 41 -7.02 2.19 1.94
N ASN A 42 -7.30 2.61 3.18
CA ASN A 42 -6.72 3.83 3.74
C ASN A 42 -5.18 3.72 3.86
N HIS A 43 -4.67 2.55 4.21
CA HIS A 43 -3.23 2.30 4.29
C HIS A 43 -2.54 2.39 2.92
N THR A 44 -3.09 1.73 1.90
CA THR A 44 -2.56 1.79 0.53
C THR A 44 -2.65 3.20 -0.02
N ALA A 45 -3.78 3.90 0.16
CA ALA A 45 -3.96 5.29 -0.25
C ALA A 45 -2.93 6.23 0.41
N THR A 46 -2.67 6.04 1.70
CA THR A 46 -1.64 6.81 2.43
C THR A 46 -0.26 6.61 1.83
N LEU A 47 0.11 5.38 1.49
CA LEU A 47 1.43 5.09 0.89
C LEU A 47 1.53 5.60 -0.55
N MET A 48 0.47 5.46 -1.35
CA MET A 48 0.39 6.06 -2.69
C MET A 48 0.55 7.58 -2.64
N SER A 49 -0.12 8.25 -1.70
CA SER A 49 0.04 9.70 -1.50
C SER A 49 1.42 10.09 -0.99
N ARG A 50 2.05 9.26 -0.15
CA ARG A 50 3.38 9.53 0.41
C ARG A 50 4.47 9.42 -0.65
N PHE A 51 4.46 8.33 -1.41
CA PHE A 51 5.52 8.03 -2.38
C PHE A 51 5.30 8.68 -3.74
N GLN A 52 4.05 9.04 -4.07
CA GLN A 52 3.69 9.71 -5.33
C GLN A 52 4.29 9.02 -6.57
N PRO A 53 4.02 7.71 -6.76
CA PRO A 53 4.58 6.98 -7.88
C PRO A 53 4.09 7.56 -9.22
N ALA A 54 5.04 7.83 -10.11
CA ALA A 54 4.77 8.41 -11.43
C ALA A 54 4.56 7.33 -12.50
N THR A 55 5.37 6.26 -12.45
CA THR A 55 5.35 5.16 -13.42
C THR A 55 4.60 3.95 -12.88
N GLU A 56 4.25 3.01 -13.76
CA GLU A 56 3.60 1.75 -13.35
C GLU A 56 4.51 0.87 -12.48
N ASP A 57 5.82 0.86 -12.77
CA ASP A 57 6.81 0.13 -11.97
C ASP A 57 6.91 0.72 -10.56
N GLU A 58 6.91 2.06 -10.44
CA GLU A 58 6.86 2.73 -9.14
C GLU A 58 5.55 2.40 -8.40
N ARG A 59 4.39 2.40 -9.08
CA ARG A 59 3.09 2.04 -8.47
C ARG A 59 3.09 0.59 -7.96
N SER A 60 3.62 -0.32 -8.75
CA SER A 60 3.73 -1.74 -8.40
C SER A 60 4.60 -1.94 -7.15
N LEU A 61 5.72 -1.22 -7.04
CA LEU A 61 6.57 -1.25 -5.84
C LEU A 61 5.87 -0.64 -4.62
N VAL A 62 5.17 0.47 -4.77
CA VAL A 62 4.40 1.07 -3.67
C VAL A 62 3.31 0.12 -3.17
N GLN A 63 2.64 -0.59 -4.08
CA GLN A 63 1.66 -1.62 -3.71
C GLN A 63 2.32 -2.78 -2.96
N ALA A 64 3.46 -3.29 -3.44
CA ALA A 64 4.20 -4.36 -2.77
C ALA A 64 4.68 -3.96 -1.36
N ILE A 65 5.13 -2.71 -1.19
CA ILE A 65 5.48 -2.12 0.11
C ILE A 65 4.25 -2.10 1.02
N ALA A 66 3.10 -1.65 0.54
CA ALA A 66 1.85 -1.62 1.30
C ALA A 66 1.41 -3.01 1.75
N ASP A 67 1.46 -4.00 0.85
CA ASP A 67 1.09 -5.38 1.16
C ASP A 67 2.01 -6.00 2.22
N THR A 68 3.31 -5.74 2.11
CA THR A 68 4.31 -6.27 3.03
C THR A 68 4.21 -5.62 4.41
N ASP A 69 4.08 -4.29 4.47
CA ASP A 69 3.91 -3.55 5.72
C ASP A 69 2.59 -3.93 6.42
N TRP A 70 1.51 -4.10 5.67
CA TRP A 70 0.23 -4.56 6.20
C TRP A 70 0.34 -5.92 6.88
N ARG A 71 1.01 -6.88 6.25
CA ARG A 71 1.23 -8.21 6.85
C ARG A 71 2.13 -8.14 8.07
N LEU A 72 3.16 -7.30 8.03
CA LEU A 72 4.11 -7.14 9.13
C LEU A 72 3.41 -6.61 10.41
N ARG A 73 2.51 -5.64 10.27
CA ARG A 73 1.73 -5.05 11.39
C ARG A 73 0.85 -6.05 12.13
N ARG A 74 0.47 -7.16 11.49
CA ARG A 74 -0.42 -8.16 12.08
C ARG A 74 0.31 -9.21 12.92
N ILE A 75 1.61 -9.40 12.71
CA ILE A 75 2.37 -10.44 13.39
C ILE A 75 2.30 -10.30 14.93
N PRO A 76 2.50 -9.12 15.53
CA PRO A 76 2.41 -8.96 16.99
C PRO A 76 1.03 -9.30 17.57
N ALA A 77 -0.04 -9.00 16.82
CA ALA A 77 -1.40 -9.34 17.23
C ALA A 77 -1.64 -10.86 17.19
N LEU A 78 -1.09 -11.55 16.19
CA LEU A 78 -1.15 -13.01 16.10
C LEU A 78 -0.36 -13.68 17.23
N GLU A 79 0.85 -13.19 17.54
CA GLU A 79 1.65 -13.67 18.67
C GLU A 79 0.91 -13.46 19.99
N SER A 80 0.37 -12.27 20.22
CA SER A 80 -0.43 -11.97 21.41
C SER A 80 -1.66 -12.86 21.52
N GLY A 81 -2.31 -13.17 20.40
CA GLY A 81 -3.44 -14.09 20.33
C GLY A 81 -3.08 -15.52 20.74
N ILE A 82 -1.90 -16.02 20.34
CA ILE A 82 -1.38 -17.33 20.79
C ILE A 82 -1.19 -17.34 22.31
N TYR A 83 -0.60 -16.28 22.88
CA TYR A 83 -0.46 -16.19 24.33
C TYR A 83 -1.79 -16.07 25.07
N ALA A 84 -2.75 -15.30 24.54
CA ALA A 84 -4.08 -15.19 25.13
C ALA A 84 -4.81 -16.55 25.15
N LEU A 85 -4.77 -17.28 24.02
CA LEU A 85 -5.35 -18.62 23.94
C LEU A 85 -4.69 -19.58 24.93
N GLY A 86 -3.36 -19.57 24.98
CA GLY A 86 -2.61 -20.43 25.88
C GLY A 86 -2.84 -20.13 27.37
N ARG A 87 -3.08 -18.87 27.76
CA ARG A 87 -3.48 -18.52 29.14
C ARG A 87 -4.83 -19.12 29.52
N ILE A 88 -5.78 -19.16 28.58
CA ILE A 88 -7.08 -19.80 28.80
C ILE A 88 -6.90 -21.32 28.92
N GLU A 89 -6.14 -21.93 28.01
CA GLU A 89 -5.94 -23.37 27.95
C GLU A 89 -5.19 -23.93 29.17
N PHE A 90 -4.17 -23.21 29.65
CA PHE A 90 -3.27 -23.68 30.71
C PHE A 90 -3.54 -23.04 32.08
N GLY A 91 -4.59 -22.23 32.21
CA GLY A 91 -4.89 -21.47 33.44
C GLY A 91 -5.01 -22.33 34.70
N GLY A 92 -5.40 -23.59 34.56
CA GLY A 92 -5.56 -24.54 35.67
C GLY A 92 -4.33 -25.39 36.03
N LEU A 93 -3.19 -25.26 35.33
CA LEU A 93 -2.07 -26.22 35.47
C LEU A 93 -1.25 -26.08 36.77
N PHE A 94 -1.23 -24.90 37.41
CA PHE A 94 -0.38 -24.64 38.59
C PHE A 94 -1.19 -24.06 39.76
N PRO A 95 -2.18 -24.81 40.30
CA PRO A 95 -3.12 -24.28 41.29
C PRO A 95 -2.48 -23.98 42.66
N GLY A 96 -1.32 -24.58 42.97
CA GLY A 96 -0.62 -24.40 44.25
C GLY A 96 0.42 -23.28 44.27
N GLU A 97 0.70 -22.67 43.12
CA GLU A 97 1.69 -21.60 43.01
C GLU A 97 1.06 -20.23 43.29
N ASP A 98 1.87 -19.27 43.75
CA ASP A 98 1.48 -17.87 43.83
C ASP A 98 1.07 -17.32 42.45
N GLU A 99 0.17 -16.32 42.41
CA GLU A 99 -0.36 -15.78 41.15
C GLU A 99 0.75 -15.25 40.22
N ALA A 100 1.75 -14.55 40.75
CA ALA A 100 2.85 -14.01 39.94
C ALA A 100 3.70 -15.14 39.34
N VAL A 101 4.00 -16.17 40.12
CA VAL A 101 4.78 -17.35 39.69
C VAL A 101 3.96 -18.16 38.67
N ARG A 102 2.68 -18.39 38.96
CA ARG A 102 1.74 -19.10 38.09
C ARG A 102 1.66 -18.46 36.71
N ASN A 103 1.55 -17.13 36.63
CA ASN A 103 1.50 -16.43 35.35
C ASN A 103 2.77 -16.66 34.53
N GLY A 104 3.96 -16.56 35.14
CA GLY A 104 5.23 -16.85 34.46
C GLY A 104 5.34 -18.30 34.00
N LEU A 105 4.90 -19.27 34.81
CA LEU A 105 4.88 -20.69 34.44
C LEU A 105 3.91 -20.99 33.29
N ILE A 106 2.74 -20.34 33.27
CA ILE A 106 1.79 -20.44 32.17
C ILE A 106 2.41 -19.88 30.90
N GLU A 107 3.01 -18.68 30.92
CA GLU A 107 3.66 -18.11 29.74
C GLU A 107 4.79 -18.98 29.20
N ALA A 108 5.63 -19.53 30.07
CA ALA A 108 6.66 -20.48 29.69
C ALA A 108 6.05 -21.75 29.06
N LYS A 109 4.95 -22.26 29.63
CA LYS A 109 4.23 -23.43 29.08
C LYS A 109 3.67 -23.14 27.69
N VAL A 110 3.04 -21.97 27.50
CA VAL A 110 2.57 -21.50 26.18
C VAL A 110 3.73 -21.49 25.19
N PHE A 111 4.85 -20.85 25.54
CA PHE A 111 6.00 -20.76 24.66
C PHE A 111 6.52 -22.14 24.23
N LEU A 112 6.64 -23.08 25.17
CA LEU A 112 7.11 -24.44 24.87
C LEU A 112 6.14 -25.23 23.99
N VAL A 113 4.82 -25.11 24.23
CA VAL A 113 3.80 -25.83 23.44
C VAL A 113 3.66 -25.24 22.04
N TYR A 114 3.65 -23.91 21.93
CA TYR A 114 3.44 -23.17 20.68
C TYR A 114 4.74 -22.69 20.02
N GLN A 115 5.89 -23.24 20.44
CA GLN A 115 7.22 -22.82 19.99
C GLN A 115 7.33 -22.80 18.46
N LYS A 116 6.79 -23.82 17.79
CA LYS A 116 6.83 -23.93 16.32
C LYS A 116 6.06 -22.79 15.65
N GLN A 117 4.87 -22.47 16.14
CA GLN A 117 4.01 -21.41 15.60
C GLN A 117 4.66 -20.04 15.80
N LEU A 118 5.17 -19.76 17.01
CA LEU A 118 5.87 -18.53 17.33
C LEU A 118 7.15 -18.37 16.49
N ASN A 119 7.96 -19.43 16.34
CA ASN A 119 9.14 -19.39 15.50
C ASN A 119 8.79 -19.17 14.02
N ASN A 120 7.71 -19.77 13.52
CA ASN A 120 7.24 -19.52 12.15
C ASN A 120 6.82 -18.06 11.94
N LEU A 121 6.23 -17.41 12.94
CA LEU A 121 5.89 -15.98 12.90
C LEU A 121 7.15 -15.12 12.88
N SER A 122 8.12 -15.39 13.76
CA SER A 122 9.41 -14.68 13.81
C SER A 122 10.21 -14.79 12.50
N ILE A 123 10.25 -15.99 11.89
CA ILE A 123 10.89 -16.21 10.59
C ILE A 123 10.16 -15.43 9.49
N GLN A 124 8.81 -15.44 9.49
CA GLN A 124 8.03 -14.67 8.53
C GLN A 124 8.27 -13.17 8.67
N GLU A 125 8.29 -12.67 9.90
CA GLU A 125 8.58 -11.28 10.19
C GLU A 125 9.94 -10.87 9.62
N SER A 126 10.98 -11.66 9.89
CA SER A 126 12.33 -11.43 9.37
C SER A 126 12.38 -11.40 7.85
N ARG A 127 11.61 -12.27 7.17
CA ARG A 127 11.53 -12.30 5.69
C ARG A 127 10.80 -11.08 5.15
N LEU A 128 9.67 -10.71 5.76
CA LEU A 128 8.87 -9.55 5.35
C LEU A 128 9.66 -8.25 5.54
N ARG A 129 10.37 -8.09 6.66
CA ARG A 129 11.23 -6.91 6.90
C ARG A 129 12.30 -6.77 5.83
N ARG A 130 12.99 -7.86 5.48
CA ARG A 130 14.00 -7.87 4.41
C ARG A 130 13.39 -7.56 3.04
N GLN A 131 12.18 -8.05 2.78
CA GLN A 131 11.47 -7.75 1.52
C GLN A 131 11.08 -6.27 1.45
N LEU A 132 10.51 -5.73 2.54
CA LEU A 132 10.13 -4.32 2.66
C LEU A 132 11.31 -3.38 2.43
N GLU A 133 12.47 -3.70 3.04
CA GLU A 133 13.71 -2.95 2.84
C GLU A 133 14.16 -2.94 1.38
N LYS A 134 14.14 -4.12 0.72
CA LYS A 134 14.50 -4.24 -0.69
C LYS A 134 13.57 -3.47 -1.61
N ASP A 135 12.26 -3.59 -1.42
CA ASP A 135 11.27 -2.92 -2.28
C ASP A 135 11.34 -1.41 -2.10
N THR A 136 11.55 -0.94 -0.86
CA THR A 136 11.74 0.50 -0.58
C THR A 136 13.01 1.04 -1.23
N ALA A 137 14.12 0.28 -1.18
CA ALA A 137 15.37 0.66 -1.83
C ALA A 137 15.22 0.70 -3.37
N ALA A 138 14.54 -0.30 -3.94
CA ALA A 138 14.26 -0.35 -5.38
C ALA A 138 13.41 0.84 -5.83
N LEU A 139 12.35 1.19 -5.08
CA LEU A 139 11.50 2.34 -5.37
C LEU A 139 12.30 3.65 -5.33
N THR A 140 13.10 3.85 -4.28
CA THR A 140 13.94 5.03 -4.12
C THR A 140 14.89 5.18 -5.30
N ASN A 141 15.57 4.11 -5.70
CA ASN A 141 16.48 4.11 -6.85
C ASN A 141 15.76 4.48 -8.16
N LEU A 142 14.56 3.95 -8.41
CA LEU A 142 13.78 4.30 -9.61
C LEU A 142 13.39 5.78 -9.62
N GLN A 143 12.89 6.28 -8.49
CA GLN A 143 12.48 7.68 -8.37
C GLN A 143 13.65 8.64 -8.53
N ASP A 144 14.80 8.33 -7.93
CA ASP A 144 15.99 9.15 -8.04
C ASP A 144 16.54 9.15 -9.48
N THR A 145 16.59 7.98 -10.12
CA THR A 145 17.01 7.85 -11.52
C THR A 145 16.11 8.67 -12.46
N ARG A 146 14.79 8.62 -12.23
CA ARG A 146 13.82 9.40 -13.00
C ARG A 146 14.03 10.90 -12.80
N LYS A 147 14.09 11.37 -11.55
CA LYS A 147 14.28 12.79 -11.22
C LYS A 147 15.60 13.33 -11.79
N GLN A 148 16.68 12.56 -11.71
CA GLN A 148 17.96 12.94 -12.29
C GLN A 148 17.90 13.05 -13.82
N SER A 149 17.25 12.10 -14.49
CA SER A 149 17.06 12.14 -15.95
C SER A 149 16.22 13.33 -16.38
N GLU A 150 15.15 13.62 -15.64
CA GLU A 150 14.27 14.78 -15.87
C GLU A 150 15.03 16.09 -15.69
N GLN A 151 15.80 16.22 -14.61
CA GLN A 151 16.61 17.40 -14.37
C GLN A 151 17.64 17.64 -15.48
N LYS A 152 18.37 16.60 -15.90
CA LYS A 152 19.34 16.71 -17.00
C LYS A 152 18.68 17.20 -18.28
N ARG A 153 17.51 16.66 -18.61
CA ARG A 153 16.74 17.06 -19.79
C ARG A 153 16.30 18.53 -19.69
N LEU A 154 15.83 18.98 -18.53
CA LEU A 154 15.47 20.39 -18.31
C LEU A 154 16.68 21.31 -18.46
N ASP A 155 17.84 20.91 -17.92
CA ASP A 155 19.08 21.68 -18.03
C ASP A 155 19.60 21.75 -19.48
N GLU A 156 19.42 20.69 -20.27
CA GLU A 156 19.70 20.69 -21.72
C GLU A 156 18.75 21.64 -22.47
N LEU A 157 17.45 21.51 -22.26
CA LEU A 157 16.45 22.39 -22.89
C LEU A 157 16.64 23.87 -22.53
N ALA A 158 16.99 24.17 -21.29
CA ALA A 158 17.28 25.53 -20.84
C ALA A 158 18.51 26.11 -21.55
N ARG A 159 19.57 25.30 -21.73
CA ARG A 159 20.77 25.71 -22.48
C ARG A 159 20.45 25.99 -23.94
N ASP A 160 19.71 25.10 -24.60
CA ASP A 160 19.32 25.27 -26.01
C ASP A 160 18.45 26.53 -26.20
N TYR A 161 17.52 26.77 -25.28
CA TYR A 161 16.69 27.98 -25.29
C TYR A 161 17.53 29.27 -25.16
N ILE A 162 18.49 29.29 -24.23
CA ILE A 162 19.38 30.44 -24.04
C ILE A 162 20.16 30.73 -25.32
N VAL A 163 20.74 29.70 -25.96
CA VAL A 163 21.47 29.84 -27.22
C VAL A 163 20.57 30.43 -28.31
N ALA A 164 19.37 29.85 -28.52
CA ALA A 164 18.44 30.31 -29.54
C ALA A 164 18.02 31.77 -29.35
N VAL A 165 17.73 32.20 -28.12
CA VAL A 165 17.37 33.60 -27.82
C VAL A 165 18.54 34.54 -28.06
N HIS A 166 19.77 34.14 -27.73
CA HIS A 166 20.96 34.96 -27.99
C HIS A 166 21.26 35.12 -29.48
N GLU A 167 21.10 34.07 -30.28
CA GLU A 167 21.22 34.12 -31.74
C GLU A 167 20.15 35.04 -32.36
N ASP A 168 18.91 34.96 -31.88
CA ASP A 168 17.81 35.79 -32.38
C ASP A 168 17.94 37.28 -32.00
N ARG A 169 18.51 37.61 -30.85
CA ARG A 169 18.83 39.00 -30.48
C ARG A 169 19.93 39.61 -31.36
N GLN A 170 20.80 38.79 -31.96
CA GLN A 170 21.80 39.27 -32.92
C GLN A 170 21.21 39.53 -34.32
N ARG A 171 20.01 39.01 -34.62
CA ARG A 171 19.24 39.47 -35.79
C ARG A 171 18.81 40.91 -35.51
N LYS A 172 19.34 41.87 -36.28
CA LYS A 172 18.92 43.27 -36.21
C LYS A 172 17.39 43.32 -36.34
N PHE A 173 16.71 43.77 -35.30
CA PHE A 173 15.28 44.09 -35.37
C PHE A 173 15.09 45.25 -36.35
N ILE A 174 14.71 44.96 -37.59
CA ILE A 174 14.42 45.97 -38.60
C ILE A 174 12.98 46.44 -38.39
N LYS A 175 12.81 47.54 -37.64
CA LYS A 175 11.50 48.15 -37.36
C LYS A 175 10.67 48.42 -38.62
N ALA A 176 11.31 48.74 -39.75
CA ALA A 176 10.64 49.07 -41.01
C ALA A 176 9.93 47.89 -41.70
N ALA A 177 10.23 46.64 -41.34
CA ALA A 177 9.64 45.46 -41.99
C ALA A 177 8.30 45.03 -41.35
N ASN A 178 8.02 45.49 -40.13
CA ASN A 178 6.81 45.15 -39.40
C ASN A 178 5.94 46.41 -39.38
N GLY A 179 4.96 46.50 -40.29
CA GLY A 179 4.14 47.68 -40.59
C GLY A 179 3.22 48.21 -39.47
N PHE A 180 3.70 48.31 -38.24
CA PHE A 180 3.05 49.02 -37.14
C PHE A 180 3.75 50.37 -36.93
N GLU A 181 3.26 51.37 -37.64
CA GLU A 181 3.53 52.77 -37.31
C GLU A 181 2.55 53.17 -36.20
N PHE A 182 3.03 53.26 -34.97
CA PHE A 182 2.26 53.92 -33.91
C PHE A 182 2.28 55.42 -34.21
N SER A 183 1.22 55.92 -34.82
CA SER A 183 0.92 57.35 -34.83
C SER A 183 0.69 57.78 -33.39
N ILE A 184 1.55 58.69 -32.91
CA ILE A 184 1.34 59.40 -31.66
C ILE A 184 0.58 60.67 -32.03
N GLU A 185 -0.72 60.69 -31.77
CA GLU A 185 -1.56 61.88 -31.64
C GLU A 185 -2.30 61.84 -30.29
#